data_AF-A0A9D1WTG5-F1
#
_entry.id   AF-A0A9D1WTG5-F1
#
_cell.length_a   1.000
_cell.length_b   1.000
_cell.length_c   1.000
_cell.angle_alpha   90.00
_cell.angle_beta   90.00
_cell.angle_gamma   90.00
#
_symmetry.space_group_name_H-M   'P 1'
#
loop_
_entity.id
_entity.type
_entity.pdbx_description
1 polymer ?
#
loop_
_entity_poly.entity_id
_entity_poly.type
_entity_poly.pdbx_seq_one_letter_code
_entity_poly.pdbx_strand_id
1 'polypeptide(L)'
;MIMMKFFSVFWRMPCFFKEVTHLYCPACGGTRAVKALLRLDLKASLFCNPIVLYGVLICLWSAVWFMIWKFSGRKVQTFQPGLWMLYAGIVLFFGFDVIRNIGVYQFGYDYLGDLLL
;
A
#
# COMPACT_ATOMS: atom_id res chain seq x y z
N MET A 1 -8.82 -9.04 25.49
CA MET A 1 -9.54 -7.80 25.11
C MET A 1 -8.67 -6.53 25.15
N ILE A 2 -7.61 -6.46 25.99
CA ILE A 2 -6.68 -5.30 26.08
C ILE A 2 -5.83 -5.10 24.80
N MET A 3 -5.36 -6.18 24.19
CA MET A 3 -4.48 -6.12 23.01
C MET A 3 -5.14 -5.49 21.78
N MET A 4 -6.46 -5.68 21.61
CA MET A 4 -7.23 -5.07 20.50
C MET A 4 -7.41 -3.56 20.68
N LYS A 5 -7.55 -3.08 21.92
CA LYS A 5 -7.69 -1.64 22.20
C LYS A 5 -6.39 -0.89 21.89
N PHE A 6 -5.24 -1.45 22.25
CA PHE A 6 -3.93 -0.85 21.98
C PHE A 6 -3.71 -0.66 20.47
N PHE A 7 -4.07 -1.68 19.69
CA PHE A 7 -4.01 -1.61 18.23
C PHE A 7 -4.93 -0.52 17.67
N SER A 8 -6.15 -0.38 18.20
CA SER A 8 -7.09 0.64 17.74
C SER A 8 -6.67 2.08 18.06
N VAL A 9 -5.94 2.31 19.16
CA VAL A 9 -5.40 3.63 19.54
C VAL A 9 -4.22 3.98 18.64
N PHE A 10 -3.29 3.05 18.44
CA PHE A 10 -2.13 3.26 17.57
C PHE A 10 -2.55 3.56 16.12
N TRP A 11 -3.61 2.91 15.63
CA TRP A 11 -4.17 3.15 14.30
C TRP A 11 -4.96 4.45 14.15
N ARG A 12 -5.36 5.09 15.26
CA ARG A 12 -6.09 6.36 15.26
C ARG A 12 -5.23 7.58 15.54
N MET A 13 -3.97 7.40 15.96
CA MET A 13 -3.10 8.55 16.21
C MET A 13 -2.83 9.30 14.91
N PRO A 14 -2.93 10.65 14.92
CA PRO A 14 -2.51 11.45 13.77
C PRO A 14 -1.04 11.13 13.46
N CYS A 15 -0.72 11.02 12.17
CA CYS A 15 0.59 10.61 11.72
C CYS A 15 1.61 11.71 12.11
N PHE A 16 2.47 11.46 13.11
CA PHE A 16 3.44 12.46 13.61
C PHE A 16 4.31 13.06 12.49
N PHE A 17 4.67 12.25 11.49
CA PHE A 17 5.38 12.71 10.31
C PHE A 17 4.62 13.81 9.57
N LYS A 18 3.30 13.65 9.39
CA LYS A 18 2.44 14.65 8.76
C LYS A 18 2.35 15.93 9.60
N GLU A 19 2.30 15.79 10.91
CA GLU A 19 2.18 16.94 11.83
C GLU A 19 3.46 17.78 11.88
N VAL A 20 4.62 17.14 11.76
CA VAL A 20 5.93 17.82 11.79
C VAL A 20 6.34 18.36 10.41
N THR A 21 6.11 17.58 9.35
CA THR A 21 6.62 17.92 8.01
C THR A 21 5.57 18.53 7.09
N HIS A 22 4.28 18.44 7.45
CA HIS A 22 3.15 18.76 6.56
C HIS A 22 3.20 18.00 5.22
N LEU A 23 3.88 16.85 5.19
CA LEU A 23 3.96 15.96 4.04
C LEU A 23 3.13 14.71 4.26
N TYR A 24 2.65 14.11 3.17
CA TYR A 24 1.97 12.82 3.27
C TYR A 24 2.97 11.73 3.67
N CYS A 25 2.54 10.85 4.58
CA CYS A 25 3.32 9.68 4.96
C CYS A 25 2.84 8.44 4.18
N PRO A 26 3.74 7.73 3.47
CA PRO A 26 3.36 6.59 2.64
C PRO A 26 2.83 5.41 3.45
N ALA A 27 3.31 5.25 4.69
CA ALA A 27 2.84 4.20 5.60
C ALA A 27 1.39 4.44 6.08
N CYS A 28 1.09 5.69 6.46
CA CYS A 28 -0.27 6.11 6.86
C CYS A 28 -1.24 6.11 5.65
N GLY A 29 -0.76 6.40 4.43
CA GLY A 29 -1.53 6.26 3.18
C GLY A 29 -1.79 4.80 2.78
N GLY A 30 -0.81 3.91 2.99
CA GLY A 30 -0.92 2.48 2.71
C GLY A 30 -1.99 1.78 3.57
N THR A 31 -2.08 2.13 4.85
CA THR A 31 -3.13 1.59 5.74
C THR A 31 -4.54 2.02 5.32
N ARG A 32 -4.70 3.25 4.82
CA ARG A 32 -5.96 3.72 4.22
C ARG A 32 -6.29 3.01 2.91
N ALA A 33 -5.30 2.78 2.06
CA ALA A 33 -5.46 1.99 0.85
C ALA A 33 -5.93 0.55 1.17
N VAL A 34 -5.33 -0.11 2.17
CA VAL A 34 -5.79 -1.43 2.64
C VAL A 34 -7.24 -1.38 3.14
N LYS A 35 -7.60 -0.34 3.90
CA LYS A 35 -8.98 -0.16 4.38
C LYS A 35 -9.98 0.04 3.24
N ALA A 36 -9.60 0.76 2.17
CA ALA A 36 -10.41 0.92 0.97
C ALA A 36 -10.52 -0.40 0.19
N LEU A 37 -9.42 -1.15 0.08
CA LEU A 37 -9.40 -2.47 -0.54
C LEU A 37 -10.32 -3.47 0.18
N LEU A 38 -10.33 -3.46 1.52
CA LEU A 38 -11.23 -4.28 2.33
C LEU A 38 -12.71 -3.92 2.13
N ARG A 39 -13.01 -2.71 1.66
CA ARG A 39 -14.35 -2.28 1.25
C ARG A 39 -14.66 -2.59 -0.22
N LEU A 40 -13.76 -3.31 -0.91
CA LEU A 40 -13.80 -3.57 -2.35
C LEU A 40 -13.79 -2.30 -3.23
N ASP A 41 -13.34 -1.17 -2.69
CA ASP A 41 -13.17 0.06 -3.46
C ASP A 41 -11.77 0.13 -4.06
N LEU A 42 -11.60 -0.52 -5.21
CA LEU A 42 -10.34 -0.57 -5.94
C LEU A 42 -9.88 0.81 -6.42
N LYS A 43 -10.83 1.69 -6.78
CA LYS A 43 -10.52 3.05 -7.23
C LYS A 43 -9.93 3.86 -6.08
N ALA A 44 -10.62 3.89 -4.93
CA ALA A 44 -10.11 4.57 -3.75
C ALA A 44 -8.79 3.98 -3.25
N SER A 45 -8.60 2.65 -3.35
CA SER A 45 -7.32 2.01 -3.00
C SER A 45 -6.16 2.45 -3.90
N LEU A 46 -6.37 2.54 -5.22
CA LEU A 46 -5.38 3.06 -6.19
C LEU A 46 -5.05 4.53 -5.91
N PHE A 47 -6.08 5.32 -5.68
CA PHE A 47 -5.95 6.73 -5.30
C PHE A 47 -5.39 6.93 -3.89
N CYS A 48 -5.30 5.90 -3.05
CA CYS A 48 -4.62 6.01 -1.75
C CYS A 48 -3.16 5.56 -1.85
N ASN A 49 -2.90 4.35 -2.35
CA ASN A 49 -1.55 3.85 -2.55
C ASN A 49 -1.52 2.65 -3.53
N PRO A 50 -0.97 2.79 -4.75
CA PRO A 50 -0.94 1.75 -5.77
C PRO A 50 -0.13 0.53 -5.35
N ILE A 51 0.77 0.67 -4.36
CA ILE A 51 1.55 -0.47 -3.87
C ILE A 51 0.69 -1.56 -3.25
N VAL A 52 -0.44 -1.20 -2.64
CA VAL A 52 -1.33 -2.18 -2.00
C VAL A 52 -1.95 -3.08 -3.06
N LEU A 53 -2.36 -2.49 -4.19
CA LEU A 53 -2.90 -3.25 -5.31
C LEU A 53 -1.82 -4.08 -6.00
N TYR A 54 -0.60 -3.54 -6.17
CA TYR A 54 0.54 -4.29 -6.67
C TYR A 54 0.86 -5.52 -5.80
N GLY A 55 0.89 -5.35 -4.47
CA GLY A 55 1.11 -6.45 -3.53
C GLY A 55 0.03 -7.52 -3.61
N VAL A 56 -1.24 -7.12 -3.70
CA VAL A 56 -2.37 -8.06 -3.83
C VAL A 56 -2.25 -8.88 -5.12
N LEU A 57 -1.90 -8.25 -6.24
CA LEU A 57 -1.70 -8.95 -7.51
C LEU A 57 -0.58 -9.99 -7.44
N ILE A 58 0.56 -9.64 -6.81
CA ILE A 58 1.67 -10.59 -6.61
C ILE A 58 1.23 -11.76 -5.71
N CYS A 59 0.51 -11.48 -4.64
CA CYS A 59 0.02 -12.51 -3.72
C CYS A 59 -0.97 -13.46 -4.41
N LEU A 60 -1.92 -12.92 -5.17
CA LEU A 60 -2.88 -13.72 -5.95
C LEU A 60 -2.16 -14.56 -7.00
N TRP A 61 -1.22 -13.97 -7.74
CA TRP A 61 -0.43 -14.68 -8.75
C TRP A 61 0.36 -15.84 -8.14
N SER A 62 1.04 -15.59 -7.02
CA SER A 62 1.79 -16.60 -6.27
C SER A 62 0.89 -17.70 -5.72
N ALA A 63 -0.31 -17.36 -5.22
CA ALA A 63 -1.28 -18.33 -4.72
C ALA A 63 -1.83 -19.23 -5.84
N VAL A 64 -2.14 -18.66 -7.01
CA VAL A 64 -2.56 -19.42 -8.20
C VAL A 64 -1.45 -20.38 -8.63
N TRP A 65 -0.20 -19.91 -8.68
CA TRP A 65 0.93 -20.76 -9.04
C TRP A 65 1.15 -21.90 -8.04
N PHE A 66 1.02 -21.62 -6.75
CA PHE A 66 1.07 -22.62 -5.69
C PHE A 66 -0.06 -23.64 -5.80
N MET A 67 -1.27 -23.21 -6.14
CA MET A 67 -2.42 -24.09 -6.35
C MET A 67 -2.21 -25.00 -7.57
N ILE A 68 -1.72 -24.45 -8.68
CA ILE A 68 -1.37 -25.21 -9.88
C ILE A 68 -0.27 -26.24 -9.55
N TRP A 69 0.75 -25.87 -8.78
CA TRP A 69 1.78 -26.80 -8.35
C TRP A 69 1.21 -27.95 -7.52
N LYS A 70 0.33 -27.65 -6.57
CA LYS A 70 -0.30 -28.65 -5.70
C LYS A 70 -1.20 -29.61 -6.48
N PHE A 71 -1.94 -29.12 -7.49
CA PHE A 71 -2.88 -29.94 -8.27
C PHE A 71 -2.24 -30.64 -9.46
N SER A 72 -1.22 -30.04 -10.09
CA SER A 72 -0.70 -30.53 -11.36
C SER A 72 0.29 -31.69 -11.21
N GLY A 73 0.78 -31.99 -9.99
CA GLY A 73 1.69 -33.12 -9.70
C GLY A 73 3.05 -33.09 -10.42
N ARG A 74 3.27 -32.12 -11.32
CA ARG A 74 4.51 -31.83 -12.02
C ARG A 74 5.26 -30.75 -11.27
N LYS A 75 6.60 -30.80 -11.31
CA LYS A 75 7.47 -29.68 -10.93
C LYS A 75 7.25 -28.53 -11.92
N VAL A 76 6.14 -27.80 -11.80
CA VAL A 76 6.03 -26.47 -12.39
C VAL A 76 7.16 -25.64 -11.79
N GLN A 77 7.91 -24.98 -12.66
CA GLN A 77 9.04 -24.15 -12.29
C GLN A 77 8.55 -23.15 -11.25
N THR A 78 9.05 -23.27 -10.01
CA THR A 78 8.70 -22.36 -8.93
C THR A 78 9.08 -20.96 -9.38
N PHE A 79 8.10 -20.07 -9.50
CA PHE A 79 8.37 -18.68 -9.82
C PHE A 79 9.09 -18.06 -8.63
N GLN A 80 10.40 -17.91 -8.75
CA GLN A 80 11.19 -17.18 -7.77
C GLN A 80 10.88 -15.69 -7.98
N PRO A 81 10.37 -14.97 -6.98
CA PRO A 81 10.20 -13.52 -7.09
C PRO A 81 11.58 -12.93 -7.37
N GLY A 82 11.81 -12.53 -8.63
CA GLY A 82 13.07 -11.95 -9.04
C GLY A 82 13.29 -10.61 -8.34
N LEU A 83 14.55 -10.25 -8.10
CA LEU A 83 14.95 -8.95 -7.53
C LEU A 83 14.25 -7.76 -8.21
N TRP A 84 13.99 -7.84 -9.51
CA TRP A 84 13.24 -6.85 -10.31
C TRP A 84 11.85 -6.53 -9.76
N MET A 85 11.11 -7.52 -9.23
CA MET A 85 9.77 -7.27 -8.65
C MET A 85 9.88 -6.53 -7.32
N LEU A 86 10.93 -6.82 -6.55
CA LEU A 86 11.22 -6.11 -5.31
C LEU A 86 11.59 -4.66 -5.60
N TYR A 87 12.49 -4.43 -6.57
CA TYR A 87 12.83 -3.08 -7.03
C TYR A 87 11.60 -2.34 -7.56
N ALA A 88 10.74 -2.98 -8.35
CA ALA A 88 9.50 -2.37 -8.81
C ALA A 88 8.57 -1.95 -7.66
N GLY A 89 8.43 -2.79 -6.63
CA GLY A 89 7.68 -2.47 -5.42
C GLY A 89 8.25 -1.26 -4.66
N ILE A 90 9.57 -1.20 -4.49
CA ILE A 90 10.28 -0.09 -3.83
C ILE A 90 10.11 1.20 -4.64
N VAL A 91 10.32 1.15 -5.95
CA VAL A 91 10.15 2.30 -6.85
C VAL A 91 8.71 2.79 -6.85
N LEU A 92 7.72 1.88 -6.83
CA LEU A 92 6.31 2.27 -6.70
C LEU A 92 6.01 2.89 -5.34
N PHE A 93 6.61 2.38 -4.25
CA PHE A 93 6.42 2.93 -2.91
C PHE A 93 6.93 4.37 -2.82
N PHE A 94 8.21 4.55 -3.16
CA PHE A 94 8.89 5.84 -2.99
C PHE A 94 8.59 6.80 -4.14
N GLY A 95 8.56 6.32 -5.39
CA GLY A 95 8.34 7.17 -6.55
C GLY A 95 6.96 7.82 -6.55
N PHE A 96 5.92 7.05 -6.23
CA PHE A 96 4.57 7.59 -6.16
C PHE A 96 4.37 8.55 -4.97
N ASP A 97 5.01 8.25 -3.84
CA ASP A 97 5.02 9.13 -2.66
C ASP A 97 5.71 10.46 -2.95
N VAL A 98 6.89 10.42 -3.58
CA VAL A 98 7.64 11.61 -3.99
C VAL A 98 6.84 12.46 -4.96
N ILE A 99 6.20 11.86 -5.97
CA ILE A 99 5.37 12.60 -6.94
C ILE A 99 4.22 13.34 -6.23
N ARG A 100 3.56 12.69 -5.26
CA ARG A 100 2.48 13.33 -4.49
C ARG A 100 2.98 14.45 -3.60
N ASN A 101 4.09 14.23 -2.89
CA ASN A 101 4.65 15.24 -2.02
C ASN A 101 5.11 16.47 -2.79
N ILE A 102 5.69 16.28 -3.99
CA ILE A 102 6.05 17.40 -4.87
C ILE A 102 4.79 18.15 -5.35
N GLY A 103 3.73 17.43 -5.72
CA GLY A 103 2.46 18.05 -6.11
C GLY A 103 1.83 18.90 -5.01
N VAL A 104 1.93 18.46 -3.76
CA VAL A 104 1.45 19.23 -2.59
C VAL A 104 2.33 20.45 -2.36
N TYR A 105 3.66 20.27 -2.37
CA TYR A 105 4.61 21.36 -2.11
C TYR A 105 4.55 22.46 -3.18
N GLN A 106 4.36 22.10 -4.46
CA GLN A 106 4.31 23.08 -5.56
C GLN A 106 2.92 23.64 -5.85
N PHE A 107 1.85 22.85 -5.71
CA PHE A 107 0.50 23.25 -6.16
C PHE A 107 -0.53 23.32 -5.02
N GLY A 108 -0.20 22.94 -3.78
CA GLY A 108 -1.14 22.96 -2.65
C GLY A 108 -2.36 22.03 -2.83
N TYR A 109 -2.30 21.08 -3.77
CA TYR A 109 -3.42 20.16 -4.03
C TYR A 109 -3.47 19.06 -2.97
N ASP A 110 -4.42 19.18 -2.04
CA ASP A 110 -4.76 18.17 -1.05
C ASP A 110 -5.76 17.17 -1.62
N TYR A 111 -5.25 16.13 -2.28
CA TYR A 111 -6.08 15.09 -2.93
C TYR A 111 -6.93 14.27 -1.96
N LEU A 112 -6.54 14.24 -0.68
CA LEU A 112 -7.18 13.47 0.38
C LEU A 112 -8.01 14.35 1.34
N GLY A 113 -7.87 15.68 1.25
CA GLY A 113 -8.53 16.65 2.13
C GLY A 113 -8.10 16.56 3.59
N ASP A 114 -6.92 15.99 3.85
CA ASP A 114 -6.45 15.74 5.20
C ASP A 114 -5.50 16.81 5.72
N LEU A 115 -4.81 17.57 4.86
CA LEU A 115 -3.90 18.65 5.27
C LEU A 115 -4.62 19.96 5.59
N LEU A 116 -5.85 20.18 5.08
CA LEU A 116 -6.63 21.42 5.27
C LEU A 116 -7.62 21.38 6.45
N LEU A 117 -7.43 20.48 7.43
CA LEU A 117 -8.22 20.43 8.67
C LEU A 117 -7.41 20.89 9.89
#